data_AF-A0A142XKQ3-F1
#
_entry.id   AF-A0A142XKQ3-F1
#
_cell.length_a   1.000
_cell.length_b   1.000
_cell.length_c   1.000
_cell.angle_alpha   90.00
_cell.angle_beta   90.00
_cell.angle_gamma   90.00
#
_symmetry.space_group_name_H-M   'P 1'
#
loop_
_entity.id
_entity.type
_entity.pdbx_description
1 polymer ?
#
loop_
_entity_poly.entity_id
_entity_poly.type
_entity_poly.pdbx_seq_one_letter_code
_entity_poly.pdbx_strand_id
1 'polypeptide(L)'
;MPTELQRVRQSLRRRARLLRSVEIRRAARRGFDLVHFGSGPVERLCAALILAALFVFVTLAVSLIAKLGPTYGLALAGIAFLSALGASAVLVLWPRNDRVLETERRQLRDDIVALRAREADLLDAMEEELVKREDARHRGIDRDARSRTRPCPYCREVISARALKCRFCGEFVDEELARERQRAWNPGIAAALSFIIPGLGQVYKSQVLGGLVWFFVIDCVYAGSFVGMYICCMGLLTLPVAVILHVVCIFDAAASSTA
;
A
#
# COMPACT_ATOMS: atom_id res chain seq x y z
N MET A 1 -4.35 25.03 -4.44
CA MET A 1 -3.60 24.93 -3.17
C MET A 1 -2.18 24.39 -3.29
N PRO A 2 -1.84 23.28 -3.98
CA PRO A 2 -0.46 22.75 -3.99
C PRO A 2 0.57 23.74 -4.55
N THR A 3 0.16 24.60 -5.48
CA THR A 3 1.00 25.67 -6.05
C THR A 3 1.40 26.74 -5.03
N GLU A 4 0.54 27.05 -4.05
CA GLU A 4 0.82 28.06 -3.03
C GLU A 4 1.86 27.58 -2.03
N LEU A 5 1.69 26.36 -1.54
CA LEU A 5 2.65 25.71 -0.63
C LEU A 5 4.04 25.63 -1.28
N GLN A 6 4.11 25.31 -2.57
CA GLN A 6 5.35 25.29 -3.32
C GLN A 6 6.01 26.68 -3.39
N ARG A 7 5.24 27.75 -3.62
CA ARG A 7 5.74 29.14 -3.61
C ARG A 7 6.29 29.54 -2.24
N VAL A 8 5.61 29.16 -1.15
CA VAL A 8 6.06 29.42 0.23
C VAL A 8 7.38 28.69 0.51
N ARG A 9 7.46 27.39 0.18
CA ARG A 9 8.69 26.59 0.33
C ARG A 9 9.86 27.14 -0.47
N GLN A 10 9.64 27.58 -1.71
CA GLN A 10 10.68 28.20 -2.53
C GLN A 10 11.18 29.51 -1.90
N SER A 11 10.27 30.32 -1.37
CA SER A 11 10.59 31.57 -0.67
C SER A 11 11.39 31.31 0.61
N LEU A 12 11.01 30.30 1.41
CA LEU A 12 11.76 29.85 2.57
C LEU A 12 13.19 29.44 2.22
N ARG A 13 13.37 28.61 1.18
CA ARG A 13 14.71 28.19 0.71
C ARG A 13 15.55 29.38 0.26
N ARG A 14 14.95 30.37 -0.40
CA ARG A 14 15.66 31.59 -0.81
C ARG A 14 16.10 32.42 0.40
N ARG A 15 15.18 32.70 1.34
CA ARG A 15 15.50 33.49 2.54
C ARG A 15 16.48 32.79 3.48
N ALA A 16 16.37 31.47 3.67
CA ALA A 16 17.32 30.69 4.45
C ALA A 16 18.74 30.67 3.84
N ARG A 17 18.86 30.70 2.51
CA ARG A 17 20.17 30.85 1.83
C ARG A 17 20.75 32.26 2.06
N LEU A 18 19.92 33.29 1.97
CA LEU A 18 20.33 34.67 2.27
C LEU A 18 20.80 34.80 3.72
N LEU A 19 20.05 34.28 4.68
CA LEU A 19 20.42 34.31 6.11
C LEU A 19 21.77 33.63 6.35
N ARG A 20 21.97 32.42 5.79
CA ARG A 20 23.28 31.73 5.88
C ARG A 20 24.41 32.55 5.28
N SER A 21 24.19 33.23 4.15
CA SER A 21 25.21 34.09 3.55
C SER A 21 25.57 35.28 4.44
N VAL A 22 24.60 35.86 5.15
CA VAL A 22 24.83 36.96 6.12
C VAL A 22 25.59 36.44 7.34
N GLU A 23 25.25 35.27 7.85
CA GLU A 23 25.92 34.65 9.00
C GLU A 23 27.39 34.29 8.69
N ILE A 24 27.67 33.73 7.51
CA ILE A 24 29.04 33.44 7.06
C ILE A 24 29.87 34.72 6.99
N ARG A 25 29.33 35.79 6.40
CA ARG A 25 30.02 37.09 6.31
C ARG A 25 30.35 37.65 7.70
N ARG A 26 29.40 37.56 8.63
CA ARG A 26 29.61 38.02 10.00
C ARG A 26 30.63 37.17 10.75
N ALA A 27 30.60 35.85 10.56
CA ALA A 27 31.59 34.95 11.14
C ALA A 27 33.00 35.29 10.63
N ALA A 28 33.14 35.54 9.31
CA ALA A 28 34.40 35.97 8.72
C ALA A 28 34.90 37.31 9.31
N ARG A 29 34.02 38.33 9.40
CA ARG A 29 34.37 39.63 10.01
C ARG A 29 34.82 39.49 11.46
N ARG A 30 34.10 38.70 12.28
CA ARG A 30 34.51 38.39 13.66
C ARG A 30 35.87 37.70 13.72
N GLY A 31 36.16 36.81 12.77
CA GLY A 31 37.47 36.17 12.66
C GLY A 31 38.59 37.18 12.40
N PHE A 32 38.37 38.16 11.51
CA PHE A 32 39.33 39.23 11.27
C PHE A 32 39.50 40.16 12.47
N ASP A 33 38.41 40.45 13.20
CA ASP A 33 38.46 41.30 14.40
C ASP A 33 39.30 40.65 15.53
N LEU A 34 39.43 39.31 15.56
CA LEU A 34 40.30 38.61 16.52
C LEU A 34 41.79 38.87 16.29
N VAL A 35 42.19 39.29 15.09
CA VAL A 35 43.60 39.52 14.74
C VAL A 35 44.11 40.87 15.27
N HIS A 36 43.32 41.59 16.09
CA HIS A 36 43.70 42.82 16.81
C HIS A 36 44.20 43.99 15.92
N PHE A 37 44.06 43.91 14.59
CA PHE A 37 44.51 44.98 13.68
C PHE A 37 43.62 46.22 13.69
N GLY A 38 42.44 46.18 14.32
CA GLY A 38 41.45 47.26 14.36
C GLY A 38 40.14 46.90 13.65
N SER A 39 39.10 47.72 13.84
CA SER A 39 37.75 47.45 13.30
C SER A 39 37.45 48.13 11.96
N GLY A 40 38.37 48.96 11.46
CA GLY A 40 38.18 49.69 10.22
C GLY A 40 38.40 48.82 8.98
N PRO A 41 37.94 49.29 7.80
CA PRO A 41 38.04 48.54 6.55
C PRO A 41 39.49 48.39 6.07
N VAL A 42 40.37 49.36 6.37
CA VAL A 42 41.78 49.35 5.97
C VAL A 42 42.54 48.31 6.79
N GLU A 43 42.27 48.25 8.09
CA GLU A 43 42.84 47.32 9.05
C GLU A 43 42.47 45.87 8.70
N ARG A 44 41.21 45.64 8.33
CA ARG A 44 40.73 44.33 7.85
C ARG A 44 41.37 43.93 6.52
N LEU A 45 41.62 44.89 5.61
CA LEU A 45 42.33 44.64 4.35
C LEU A 45 43.80 44.28 4.61
N CYS A 46 44.47 44.99 5.51
CA CYS A 46 45.84 44.67 5.93
C CYS A 46 45.92 43.27 6.56
N ALA A 47 45.01 42.94 7.47
CA ALA A 47 44.94 41.61 8.08
C ALA A 47 44.74 40.51 7.02
N ALA A 48 43.87 40.74 6.03
CA ALA A 48 43.66 39.83 4.92
C ALA A 48 44.92 39.64 4.04
N LEU A 49 45.66 40.71 3.76
CA LEU A 49 46.92 40.63 3.02
C LEU A 49 47.98 39.84 3.78
N ILE A 50 48.09 40.03 5.10
CA ILE A 50 49.01 39.28 5.96
C ILE A 50 48.65 37.78 5.96
N LEU A 51 47.36 37.46 6.12
CA LEU A 51 46.87 36.08 6.05
C LEU A 51 47.13 35.44 4.68
N ALA A 52 46.91 36.16 3.59
CA ALA A 52 47.17 35.68 2.24
C ALA A 52 48.67 35.42 2.01
N ALA A 53 49.54 36.32 2.48
CA ALA A 53 50.99 36.14 2.42
C ALA A 53 51.44 34.91 3.24
N LEU A 54 50.92 34.74 4.46
CA LEU A 54 51.20 33.56 5.28
C LEU A 54 50.80 32.26 4.56
N PHE A 55 49.63 32.24 3.92
CA PHE A 55 49.15 31.08 3.18
C PHE A 55 50.03 30.74 1.97
N VAL A 56 50.57 31.75 1.29
CA VAL A 56 51.57 31.59 0.23
C VAL A 56 52.83 30.94 0.76
N PHE A 57 53.38 31.43 1.88
CA PHE A 57 54.59 30.85 2.49
C PHE A 57 54.38 29.39 2.89
N VAL A 58 53.23 29.07 3.48
CA VAL A 58 52.88 27.68 3.85
C VAL A 58 52.78 26.80 2.60
N THR A 59 52.11 27.27 1.54
CA THR A 59 51.97 26.52 0.28
C THR A 59 53.31 26.25 -0.39
N LEU A 60 54.21 27.25 -0.39
CA LEU A 60 55.57 27.09 -0.89
C LEU A 60 56.38 26.11 -0.04
N ALA A 61 56.29 26.19 1.29
CA ALA A 61 56.97 25.26 2.20
C ALA A 61 56.51 23.81 1.98
N VAL A 62 55.19 23.58 1.86
CA VAL A 62 54.63 22.27 1.53
C VAL A 62 55.12 21.77 0.17
N SER A 63 55.18 22.65 -0.84
CA SER A 63 55.67 22.30 -2.17
C SER A 63 57.15 21.88 -2.16
N LEU A 64 57.97 22.57 -1.37
CA LEU A 64 59.39 22.23 -1.18
C LEU A 64 59.56 20.88 -0.49
N ILE A 65 58.79 20.61 0.58
CA ILE A 65 58.81 19.32 1.28
C ILE A 65 58.38 18.19 0.35
N ALA A 66 57.38 18.43 -0.50
CA ALA A 66 56.89 17.48 -1.49
C ALA A 66 57.81 17.29 -2.71
N LYS A 67 58.93 18.03 -2.78
CA LYS A 67 59.87 18.03 -3.92
C LYS A 67 59.19 18.31 -5.27
N LEU A 68 58.14 19.14 -5.25
CA LEU A 68 57.52 19.61 -6.49
C LEU A 68 58.48 20.53 -7.25
N GLY A 69 58.42 20.50 -8.58
CA GLY A 69 59.18 21.44 -9.40
C GLY A 69 58.83 22.90 -9.03
N PRO A 70 59.80 23.83 -9.09
CA PRO A 70 59.61 25.21 -8.61
C PRO A 70 58.49 25.94 -9.35
N THR A 71 58.27 25.62 -10.63
CA THR A 71 57.17 26.14 -11.46
C THR A 71 55.80 25.76 -10.90
N TYR A 72 55.62 24.49 -10.50
CA TYR A 72 54.37 24.00 -9.92
C TYR A 72 54.12 24.60 -8.53
N GLY A 73 55.16 24.70 -7.69
CA GLY A 73 55.05 25.33 -6.37
C GLY A 73 54.61 26.80 -6.45
N LEU A 74 55.23 27.57 -7.35
CA LEU A 74 54.85 28.98 -7.59
C LEU A 74 53.44 29.11 -8.16
N ALA A 75 53.04 28.25 -9.10
CA ALA A 75 51.68 28.26 -9.65
C ALA A 75 50.63 27.98 -8.57
N LEU A 76 50.84 26.95 -7.74
CA LEU A 76 49.94 26.62 -6.63
C LEU A 76 49.86 27.76 -5.61
N ALA A 77 51.01 28.34 -5.23
CA ALA A 77 51.05 29.47 -4.32
C ALA A 77 50.34 30.72 -4.88
N GLY A 78 50.47 30.99 -6.19
CA GLY A 78 49.76 32.07 -6.86
C GLY A 78 48.24 31.87 -6.87
N ILE A 79 47.76 30.67 -7.18
CA ILE A 79 46.32 30.33 -7.14
C ILE A 79 45.79 30.45 -5.70
N ALA A 80 46.53 29.92 -4.73
CA ALA A 80 46.24 30.02 -3.32
C ALA A 80 46.12 31.49 -2.87
N PHE A 81 47.07 32.35 -3.27
CA PHE A 81 47.04 33.78 -2.98
C PHE A 81 45.81 34.47 -3.58
N LEU A 82 45.56 34.28 -4.87
CA LEU A 82 44.45 34.93 -5.57
C LEU A 82 43.09 34.48 -5.02
N SER A 83 42.94 33.21 -4.65
CA SER A 83 41.73 32.71 -4.01
C SER A 83 41.50 33.30 -2.62
N ALA A 84 42.55 33.36 -1.79
CA ALA A 84 42.49 33.97 -0.46
C ALA A 84 42.21 35.48 -0.52
N LEU A 85 42.87 36.19 -1.44
CA LEU A 85 42.68 37.62 -1.66
C LEU A 85 41.28 37.91 -2.20
N GLY A 86 40.80 37.14 -3.19
CA GLY A 86 39.46 37.28 -3.75
C GLY A 86 38.36 37.03 -2.72
N ALA A 87 38.47 35.95 -1.93
CA ALA A 87 37.54 35.66 -0.85
C ALA A 87 37.54 36.76 0.22
N SER A 88 38.73 37.22 0.62
CA SER A 88 38.87 38.28 1.62
C SER A 88 38.34 39.62 1.12
N ALA A 89 38.61 39.99 -0.13
CA ALA A 89 38.07 41.20 -0.75
C ALA A 89 36.54 41.18 -0.77
N VAL A 90 35.93 40.06 -1.18
CA VAL A 90 34.46 39.92 -1.19
C VAL A 90 33.87 39.97 0.22
N LEU A 91 34.55 39.44 1.24
CA LEU A 91 34.05 39.41 2.61
C LEU A 91 34.27 40.73 3.37
N VAL A 92 35.41 41.38 3.14
CA VAL A 92 35.87 42.59 3.84
C VAL A 92 35.40 43.86 3.15
N LEU A 93 35.61 43.98 1.83
CA LEU A 93 35.32 45.22 1.09
C LEU A 93 33.84 45.36 0.70
N TRP A 94 32.99 44.37 0.98
CA TRP A 94 31.56 44.51 0.72
C TRP A 94 30.99 45.67 1.56
N PRO A 95 30.50 46.75 0.93
CA PRO A 95 30.33 48.08 1.55
C PRO A 95 29.18 48.19 2.56
N ARG A 96 28.62 47.07 3.04
CA ARG A 96 27.59 47.10 4.09
C ARG A 96 28.22 47.25 5.47
N ASN A 97 27.84 48.33 6.14
CA ASN A 97 28.06 48.56 7.57
C ASN A 97 27.49 47.37 8.39
N ASP A 98 28.18 46.98 9.46
CA ASP A 98 27.79 45.88 10.36
C ASP A 98 26.38 46.07 10.94
N ARG A 99 25.96 47.33 11.15
CA ARG A 99 24.58 47.64 11.57
C ARG A 99 23.54 47.19 10.54
N VAL A 100 23.82 47.37 9.25
CA VAL A 100 22.91 47.00 8.15
C VAL A 100 22.78 45.48 8.05
N LEU A 101 23.88 44.74 8.24
CA LEU A 101 23.85 43.27 8.26
C LEU A 101 23.06 42.74 9.46
N GLU A 102 23.14 43.39 10.62
CA GLU A 102 22.36 43.01 11.80
C GLU A 102 20.86 43.24 11.59
N THR A 103 20.47 44.38 11.02
CA THR A 103 19.07 44.65 10.68
C THR A 103 18.55 43.67 9.63
N GLU A 104 19.34 43.39 8.58
CA GLU A 104 18.98 42.43 7.54
C GLU A 104 18.85 41.01 8.10
N ARG A 105 19.72 40.62 9.05
CA ARG A 105 19.63 39.32 9.73
C ARG A 105 18.35 39.19 10.54
N ARG A 106 17.99 40.22 11.32
CA ARG A 106 16.74 40.24 12.10
C ARG A 106 15.54 40.14 11.17
N GLN A 107 15.50 40.99 10.15
CA GLN A 107 14.44 40.99 9.15
C GLN A 107 14.30 39.61 8.47
N LEU A 108 15.40 39.00 8.01
CA LEU A 108 15.38 37.67 7.39
C LEU A 108 14.90 36.57 8.34
N ARG A 109 15.22 36.67 9.63
CA ARG A 109 14.78 35.71 10.65
C ARG A 109 13.27 35.83 10.89
N ASP A 110 12.78 37.04 11.08
CA ASP A 110 11.35 37.32 11.28
C ASP A 110 10.54 36.88 10.05
N ASP A 111 11.07 37.16 8.87
CA ASP A 111 10.56 36.73 7.58
C ASP A 111 10.47 35.20 7.42
N ILE A 112 11.44 34.45 7.95
CA ILE A 112 11.43 32.98 7.94
C ILE A 112 10.39 32.45 8.92
N VAL A 113 10.27 33.06 10.10
CA VAL A 113 9.24 32.68 11.09
C VAL A 113 7.84 32.90 10.52
N ALA A 114 7.59 34.07 9.92
CA ALA A 114 6.31 34.38 9.29
C ALA A 114 5.96 33.42 8.14
N LEU A 115 6.94 33.08 7.30
CA LEU A 115 6.71 32.11 6.22
C LEU A 115 6.49 30.68 6.72
N ARG A 116 7.11 30.28 7.84
CA ARG A 116 6.87 28.97 8.47
C ARG A 116 5.48 28.88 9.08
N ALA A 117 5.01 29.96 9.73
CA ALA A 117 3.63 30.03 10.20
C ALA A 117 2.65 29.87 9.04
N ARG A 118 2.85 30.62 7.94
CA ARG A 118 2.04 30.49 6.73
C ARG A 118 2.11 29.10 6.09
N GLU A 119 3.26 28.44 6.13
CA GLU A 119 3.39 27.04 5.66
C GLU A 119 2.53 26.09 6.51
N ALA A 120 2.52 26.26 7.83
CA ALA A 120 1.69 25.47 8.73
C ALA A 120 0.19 25.68 8.46
N ASP A 121 -0.27 26.94 8.37
CA ASP A 121 -1.68 27.25 8.07
C ASP A 121 -2.16 26.61 6.76
N LEU A 122 -1.29 26.59 5.73
CA LEU A 122 -1.60 25.96 4.45
C LEU A 122 -1.67 24.43 4.54
N LEU A 123 -0.84 23.81 5.39
CA LEU A 123 -0.88 22.37 5.61
C LEU A 123 -2.16 21.97 6.36
N ASP A 124 -2.53 22.71 7.40
CA ASP A 124 -3.75 22.49 8.17
C ASP A 124 -4.99 22.63 7.28
N ALA A 125 -5.03 23.67 6.42
CA ALA A 125 -6.11 23.86 5.46
C ALA A 125 -6.18 22.72 4.42
N MET A 126 -5.03 22.17 4.00
CA MET A 126 -4.98 21.02 3.10
C MET A 126 -5.46 19.74 3.78
N GLU A 127 -5.12 19.53 5.05
CA GLU A 127 -5.59 18.39 5.84
C GLU A 127 -7.11 18.44 6.03
N GLU A 128 -7.66 19.60 6.37
CA GLU A 128 -9.12 19.78 6.50
C GLU A 128 -9.85 19.44 5.19
N GLU A 129 -9.33 19.88 4.05
CA GLU A 129 -9.88 19.56 2.72
C GLU A 129 -9.79 18.06 2.40
N LEU A 130 -8.70 17.39 2.80
CA LEU A 130 -8.57 15.94 2.64
C LEU A 130 -9.60 15.17 3.47
N VAL A 131 -9.80 15.55 4.74
CA VAL A 131 -10.82 14.97 5.62
C VAL A 131 -12.21 15.15 4.99
N LYS A 132 -12.55 16.36 4.52
CA LYS A 132 -13.85 16.61 3.86
C LYS A 132 -14.06 15.73 2.62
N ARG A 133 -13.02 15.52 1.81
CA ARG A 133 -13.07 14.65 0.63
C ARG A 133 -13.25 13.19 1.00
N GLU A 134 -12.56 12.75 2.04
CA GLU A 134 -12.66 11.39 2.55
C GLU A 134 -14.06 11.11 3.12
N ASP A 135 -14.62 12.05 3.88
CA ASP A 135 -16.00 11.98 4.38
C ASP A 135 -17.03 11.96 3.24
N ALA A 136 -16.81 12.75 2.19
CA ALA A 136 -17.67 12.74 1.00
C ALA A 136 -17.60 11.38 0.28
N ARG A 137 -16.40 10.79 0.18
CA ARG A 137 -16.18 9.47 -0.42
C ARG A 137 -16.86 8.36 0.40
N HIS A 138 -16.70 8.36 1.73
CA HIS A 138 -17.35 7.39 2.60
C HIS A 138 -18.88 7.47 2.50
N ARG A 139 -19.44 8.70 2.53
CA ARG A 139 -20.89 8.90 2.32
C ARG A 139 -21.37 8.40 0.96
N GLY A 140 -20.55 8.55 -0.10
CA GLY A 140 -20.84 7.99 -1.42
C GLY A 140 -20.87 6.46 -1.41
N ILE A 141 -19.89 5.82 -0.77
CA ILE A 141 -19.81 4.35 -0.64
C ILE A 141 -21.02 3.81 0.14
N ASP A 142 -21.40 4.43 1.26
CA ASP A 142 -22.54 4.00 2.06
C ASP A 142 -23.86 4.08 1.28
N ARG A 143 -24.01 5.09 0.43
CA ARG A 143 -25.17 5.25 -0.46
C ARG A 143 -25.22 4.15 -1.51
N ASP A 144 -24.09 3.83 -2.11
CA ASP A 144 -23.96 2.74 -3.09
C ASP A 144 -24.15 1.36 -2.45
N ALA A 145 -23.69 1.16 -1.22
CA ALA A 145 -23.89 -0.09 -0.49
C ALA A 145 -25.38 -0.35 -0.23
N ARG A 146 -26.13 0.69 0.17
CA ARG A 146 -27.60 0.59 0.34
C ARG A 146 -28.33 0.30 -0.96
N SER A 147 -27.90 0.86 -2.09
CA SER A 147 -28.54 0.58 -3.40
C SER A 147 -28.23 -0.82 -3.94
N ARG A 148 -27.14 -1.44 -3.49
CA ARG A 148 -26.69 -2.78 -3.91
C ARG A 148 -27.10 -3.90 -2.96
N THR A 149 -27.97 -3.63 -1.99
CA THR A 149 -28.44 -4.63 -1.03
C THR A 149 -29.96 -4.68 -0.97
N ARG A 150 -30.51 -5.86 -0.67
CA ARG A 150 -31.94 -6.10 -0.46
C ARG A 150 -32.15 -7.14 0.65
N PRO A 151 -33.25 -7.11 1.40
CA PRO A 151 -33.54 -8.17 2.36
C PRO A 151 -33.91 -9.48 1.64
N CYS A 152 -33.48 -10.61 2.19
CA CYS A 152 -33.85 -11.94 1.70
C CYS A 152 -35.36 -12.19 1.94
N PRO A 153 -36.13 -12.68 0.95
CA PRO A 153 -37.57 -12.92 1.13
C PRO A 153 -37.90 -14.03 2.14
N TYR A 154 -36.95 -14.93 2.42
CA TYR A 154 -37.17 -16.10 3.29
C TYR A 154 -36.77 -15.83 4.75
N CYS A 155 -35.54 -15.35 4.97
CA CYS A 155 -34.99 -15.14 6.32
C CYS A 155 -34.83 -13.67 6.72
N ARG A 156 -35.16 -12.72 5.82
CA ARG A 156 -35.10 -11.26 6.01
C ARG A 156 -33.72 -10.65 6.24
N GLU A 157 -32.66 -11.46 6.23
CA GLU A 157 -31.28 -10.95 6.35
C GLU A 157 -30.84 -10.17 5.11
N VAL A 158 -29.97 -9.17 5.27
CA VAL A 158 -29.54 -8.30 4.18
C VAL A 158 -28.55 -9.02 3.27
N ILE A 159 -28.91 -9.16 1.98
CA ILE A 159 -28.12 -9.82 0.95
C ILE A 159 -27.81 -8.85 -0.20
N SER A 160 -26.86 -9.22 -1.05
CA SER A 160 -26.61 -8.46 -2.29
C SER A 160 -27.89 -8.40 -3.14
N ALA A 161 -28.16 -7.23 -3.74
CA ALA A 161 -29.26 -7.04 -4.67
C ALA A 161 -29.17 -8.00 -5.88
N ARG A 162 -27.96 -8.47 -6.21
CA ARG A 162 -27.68 -9.46 -7.25
C ARG A 162 -27.47 -10.88 -6.72
N ALA A 163 -27.79 -11.17 -5.47
CA ALA A 163 -27.65 -12.52 -4.91
C ALA A 163 -28.70 -13.46 -5.49
N LEU A 164 -28.25 -14.60 -6.04
CA LEU A 164 -29.08 -15.71 -6.52
C LEU A 164 -29.42 -16.71 -5.40
N LYS A 165 -28.53 -16.85 -4.41
CA LYS A 165 -28.71 -17.74 -3.26
C LYS A 165 -28.38 -16.98 -1.96
N CYS A 166 -29.20 -17.16 -0.95
CA CYS A 166 -28.96 -16.55 0.36
C CYS A 166 -27.81 -17.27 1.08
N ARG A 167 -26.79 -16.52 1.53
CA ARG A 167 -25.68 -17.09 2.32
C ARG A 167 -26.07 -17.50 3.74
N PHE A 168 -27.22 -17.01 4.24
CA PHE A 168 -27.64 -17.19 5.62
C PHE A 168 -28.59 -18.39 5.77
N CYS A 169 -29.68 -18.44 4.99
CA CYS A 169 -30.63 -19.56 5.03
C CYS A 169 -30.40 -20.63 3.96
N GLY A 170 -29.58 -20.35 2.94
CA GLY A 170 -29.31 -21.29 1.86
C GLY A 170 -30.39 -21.38 0.77
N GLU A 171 -31.50 -20.64 0.88
CA GLU A 171 -32.58 -20.67 -0.11
C GLU A 171 -32.22 -19.89 -1.39
N PHE A 172 -32.75 -20.34 -2.52
CA PHE A 172 -32.58 -19.65 -3.80
C PHE A 172 -33.55 -18.47 -3.88
N VAL A 173 -32.98 -17.26 -4.03
CA VAL A 173 -33.76 -16.01 -4.13
C VAL A 173 -34.26 -15.80 -5.56
N ASP A 174 -33.58 -16.43 -6.52
CA ASP A 174 -33.99 -16.45 -7.91
C ASP A 174 -34.91 -17.64 -8.17
N GLU A 175 -36.19 -17.36 -8.47
CA GLU A 175 -37.20 -18.39 -8.72
C GLU A 175 -36.95 -19.18 -10.01
N GLU A 176 -36.27 -18.60 -10.99
CA GLU A 176 -35.96 -19.28 -12.25
C GLU A 176 -34.87 -20.32 -12.02
N LEU A 177 -33.80 -19.93 -11.32
CA LEU A 177 -32.73 -20.85 -10.95
C LEU A 177 -33.21 -21.97 -10.01
N ALA A 178 -34.14 -21.65 -9.09
CA ALA A 178 -34.78 -22.64 -8.23
C ALA A 178 -35.55 -23.69 -9.06
N ARG A 179 -36.29 -23.24 -10.09
CA ARG A 179 -37.03 -24.11 -11.01
C ARG A 179 -36.13 -24.92 -11.93
N GLU A 180 -35.06 -24.33 -12.46
CA GLU A 180 -34.08 -25.03 -13.28
C GLU A 180 -33.42 -26.19 -12.52
N ARG A 181 -33.03 -25.96 -11.27
CA ARG A 181 -32.46 -27.03 -10.43
C ARG A 181 -33.46 -28.17 -10.18
N GLN A 182 -34.74 -27.85 -10.00
CA GLN A 182 -35.79 -28.86 -9.86
C GLN A 182 -36.03 -29.64 -11.18
N ARG A 183 -35.81 -29.00 -12.34
CA ARG A 183 -35.96 -29.62 -13.67
C ARG A 183 -34.71 -30.37 -14.16
N ALA A 184 -33.55 -30.16 -13.54
CA ALA A 184 -32.26 -30.67 -14.04
C ALA A 184 -32.04 -32.17 -13.84
N TRP A 185 -32.96 -32.86 -13.15
CA TRP A 185 -32.87 -34.30 -12.97
C TRP A 185 -33.75 -35.03 -13.98
N ASN A 186 -33.18 -36.04 -14.64
CA ASN A 186 -33.92 -36.93 -15.52
C ASN A 186 -34.23 -38.26 -14.80
N PRO A 187 -35.51 -38.63 -14.60
CA PRO A 187 -35.90 -39.87 -13.93
C PRO A 187 -35.40 -41.12 -14.68
N GLY A 188 -35.16 -41.04 -15.99
CA GLY A 188 -34.57 -42.15 -16.74
C GLY A 188 -33.10 -42.39 -16.37
N ILE A 189 -32.32 -41.33 -16.18
CA ILE A 189 -30.91 -41.44 -15.75
C ILE A 189 -30.83 -42.02 -14.34
N ALA A 190 -31.73 -41.60 -13.45
CA ALA A 190 -31.86 -42.13 -12.11
C ALA A 190 -32.08 -43.64 -12.06
N ALA A 191 -33.04 -44.12 -12.85
CA ALA A 191 -33.37 -45.53 -12.96
C ALA A 191 -32.19 -46.31 -13.55
N ALA A 192 -31.55 -45.78 -14.59
CA ALA A 192 -30.38 -46.41 -15.21
C ALA A 192 -29.19 -46.51 -14.22
N LEU A 193 -28.93 -45.48 -13.42
CA LEU A 193 -27.88 -45.50 -12.42
C LEU A 193 -28.17 -46.53 -11.31
N SER A 194 -29.41 -46.58 -10.80
CA SER A 194 -29.82 -47.59 -9.82
C SER A 194 -29.83 -49.01 -10.37
N PHE A 195 -30.01 -49.18 -11.69
CA PHE A 195 -29.93 -50.47 -12.34
C PHE A 195 -28.52 -51.05 -12.30
N ILE A 196 -27.49 -50.21 -12.55
CA ILE A 196 -26.09 -50.62 -12.55
C ILE A 196 -25.57 -50.83 -11.12
N ILE A 197 -25.88 -49.90 -10.21
CA ILE A 197 -25.43 -49.95 -8.82
C ILE A 197 -26.62 -49.65 -7.91
N PRO A 198 -27.02 -50.59 -7.02
CA PRO A 198 -28.14 -50.36 -6.13
C PRO A 198 -27.95 -49.07 -5.31
N GLY A 199 -28.98 -48.21 -5.27
CA GLY A 199 -28.96 -46.96 -4.49
C GLY A 199 -28.27 -45.77 -5.17
N LEU A 200 -27.58 -45.94 -6.30
CA LEU A 200 -26.84 -44.86 -6.97
C LEU A 200 -27.75 -43.77 -7.56
N GLY A 201 -28.96 -44.13 -8.03
CA GLY A 201 -29.95 -43.16 -8.46
C GLY A 201 -30.31 -42.19 -7.33
N GLN A 202 -30.56 -42.67 -6.12
CA GLN A 202 -30.91 -41.81 -4.98
C GLN A 202 -29.78 -40.84 -4.60
N VAL A 203 -28.52 -41.27 -4.76
CA VAL A 203 -27.34 -40.38 -4.59
C VAL A 203 -27.30 -39.29 -5.67
N TYR A 204 -27.60 -39.62 -6.93
CA TYR A 204 -27.71 -38.62 -8.01
C TYR A 204 -28.77 -37.55 -7.67
N LYS A 205 -29.80 -37.89 -6.86
CA LYS A 205 -30.85 -36.98 -6.40
C LYS A 205 -30.46 -36.21 -5.15
N SER A 206 -29.19 -36.28 -4.74
CA SER A 206 -28.67 -35.74 -3.48
C SER A 206 -29.30 -36.33 -2.20
N GLN A 207 -30.00 -37.47 -2.27
CA GLN A 207 -30.48 -38.24 -1.11
C GLN A 207 -29.44 -39.29 -0.71
N VAL A 208 -28.26 -38.81 -0.28
CA VAL A 208 -27.08 -39.66 -0.06
C VAL A 208 -27.31 -40.75 0.98
N LEU A 209 -27.98 -40.42 2.09
CA LEU A 209 -28.24 -41.39 3.16
C LEU A 209 -29.18 -42.52 2.71
N GLY A 210 -30.23 -42.19 1.96
CA GLY A 210 -31.16 -43.19 1.40
C GLY A 210 -30.45 -44.12 0.43
N GLY A 211 -29.67 -43.56 -0.50
CA GLY A 211 -28.90 -44.35 -1.46
C GLY A 211 -27.90 -45.29 -0.81
N LEU A 212 -27.23 -44.84 0.26
CA LEU A 212 -26.27 -45.67 0.99
C LEU A 212 -26.94 -46.85 1.72
N VAL A 213 -28.10 -46.62 2.35
CA VAL A 213 -28.87 -47.68 3.01
C VAL A 213 -29.29 -48.75 1.99
N TRP A 214 -29.81 -48.33 0.83
CA TRP A 214 -30.22 -49.26 -0.23
C TRP A 214 -29.05 -50.06 -0.80
N PHE A 215 -27.90 -49.42 -1.01
CA PHE A 215 -26.69 -50.10 -1.46
C PHE A 215 -26.31 -51.25 -0.54
N PHE A 216 -26.15 -50.98 0.76
CA PHE A 216 -25.75 -52.02 1.72
C PHE A 216 -26.81 -53.10 1.92
N VAL A 217 -28.10 -52.73 1.97
CA VAL A 217 -29.17 -53.72 2.16
C VAL A 217 -29.21 -54.68 0.98
N ILE A 218 -29.16 -54.18 -0.25
CA ILE A 218 -29.22 -55.01 -1.46
C ILE A 218 -27.94 -55.85 -1.59
N ASP A 219 -26.77 -55.27 -1.37
CA ASP A 219 -25.50 -55.99 -1.41
C ASP A 219 -25.43 -57.11 -0.37
N CYS A 220 -25.90 -56.87 0.87
CA CYS A 220 -25.98 -57.90 1.90
C CYS A 220 -26.92 -59.04 1.50
N VAL A 221 -28.06 -58.73 0.88
CA VAL A 221 -29.01 -59.76 0.42
C VAL A 221 -28.40 -60.58 -0.73
N TYR A 222 -27.77 -59.96 -1.72
CA TYR A 222 -27.09 -60.68 -2.81
C TYR A 222 -25.93 -61.54 -2.32
N ALA A 223 -25.09 -60.99 -1.43
CA ALA A 223 -23.98 -61.75 -0.83
C ALA A 223 -24.50 -62.94 -0.01
N GLY A 224 -25.56 -62.73 0.78
CA GLY A 224 -26.24 -63.79 1.53
C GLY A 224 -26.82 -64.88 0.63
N SER A 225 -27.46 -64.51 -0.49
CA SER A 225 -27.97 -65.46 -1.48
C SER A 225 -26.85 -66.27 -2.13
N PHE A 226 -25.72 -65.65 -2.44
CA PHE A 226 -24.56 -66.30 -3.07
C PHE A 226 -23.86 -67.27 -2.11
N VAL A 227 -23.58 -66.84 -0.87
CA VAL A 227 -23.00 -67.69 0.18
C VAL A 227 -23.97 -68.82 0.53
N GLY A 228 -25.26 -68.50 0.65
CA GLY A 228 -26.34 -69.45 0.90
C GLY A 228 -26.36 -70.54 -0.16
N MET A 229 -26.31 -70.17 -1.45
CA MET A 229 -26.26 -71.10 -2.59
C MET A 229 -25.04 -72.03 -2.55
N TYR A 230 -23.88 -71.54 -2.11
CA TYR A 230 -22.65 -72.33 -2.02
C TYR A 230 -22.68 -73.34 -0.85
N ILE A 231 -23.33 -72.99 0.25
CA ILE A 231 -23.42 -73.83 1.46
C ILE A 231 -24.62 -74.80 1.39
N CYS A 232 -25.75 -74.38 0.81
CA CYS A 232 -27.00 -75.13 0.76
C CYS A 232 -27.87 -74.68 -0.44
N CYS A 233 -28.75 -75.55 -0.95
CA CYS A 233 -29.64 -75.18 -2.06
C CYS A 233 -30.64 -74.03 -1.73
N MET A 234 -30.68 -73.55 -0.48
CA MET A 234 -31.52 -72.45 -0.01
C MET A 234 -31.23 -71.11 -0.71
N GLY A 235 -30.03 -70.92 -1.28
CA GLY A 235 -29.71 -69.71 -2.04
C GLY A 235 -30.64 -69.47 -3.24
N LEU A 236 -31.11 -70.54 -3.89
CA LEU A 236 -32.00 -70.47 -5.05
C LEU A 236 -33.36 -69.82 -4.72
N LEU A 237 -33.84 -69.97 -3.48
CA LEU A 237 -35.08 -69.38 -2.99
C LEU A 237 -34.93 -67.89 -2.67
N THR A 238 -33.73 -67.45 -2.28
CA THR A 238 -33.47 -66.05 -1.89
C THR A 238 -33.10 -65.13 -3.06
N LEU A 239 -32.56 -65.69 -4.16
CA LEU A 239 -32.24 -64.95 -5.38
C LEU A 239 -33.42 -64.14 -5.97
N PRO A 240 -34.65 -64.68 -6.15
CA PRO A 240 -35.76 -63.90 -6.67
C PRO A 240 -36.15 -62.74 -5.74
N VAL A 241 -35.98 -62.91 -4.42
CA VAL A 241 -36.23 -61.84 -3.44
C VAL A 241 -35.21 -60.71 -3.63
N ALA A 242 -33.93 -61.04 -3.83
CA ALA A 242 -32.88 -60.06 -4.10
C ALA A 242 -33.17 -59.23 -5.37
N VAL A 243 -33.59 -59.91 -6.45
CA VAL A 243 -33.94 -59.26 -7.72
C VAL A 243 -35.16 -58.35 -7.57
N ILE A 244 -36.22 -58.80 -6.87
CA ILE A 244 -37.41 -57.96 -6.60
C ILE A 244 -37.01 -56.72 -5.81
N LEU A 245 -36.15 -56.86 -4.79
CA LEU A 245 -35.69 -55.75 -3.97
C LEU A 245 -34.88 -54.73 -4.80
N HIS A 246 -34.05 -55.20 -5.73
CA HIS A 246 -33.32 -54.33 -6.66
C HIS A 246 -34.25 -53.57 -7.60
N VAL A 247 -35.28 -54.24 -8.13
CA VAL A 247 -36.32 -53.61 -8.96
C VAL A 247 -37.08 -52.54 -8.17
N VAL A 248 -37.44 -52.80 -6.92
CA VAL A 248 -38.07 -51.80 -6.02
C VAL A 248 -37.18 -50.58 -5.84
N CYS A 249 -35.87 -50.76 -5.63
CA CYS A 249 -34.90 -49.66 -5.52
C CYS A 249 -34.83 -48.80 -6.80
N ILE A 250 -34.91 -49.43 -7.97
CA ILE A 250 -34.97 -48.72 -9.26
C ILE A 250 -36.25 -47.87 -9.36
N PHE A 251 -37.41 -48.45 -9.00
CA PHE A 251 -38.67 -47.71 -9.01
C PHE A 251 -38.69 -46.57 -7.99
N ASP A 252 -38.18 -46.76 -6.77
CA ASP A 252 -38.10 -45.72 -5.74
C ASP A 252 -37.18 -44.56 -6.18
N ALA A 253 -36.05 -44.88 -6.82
CA ALA A 253 -35.17 -43.88 -7.41
C ALA A 253 -35.86 -43.07 -8.52
N ALA A 254 -36.76 -43.69 -9.29
CA ALA A 254 -37.51 -43.01 -10.35
C ALA A 254 -38.74 -42.25 -9.83
N ALA A 255 -39.42 -42.76 -8.79
CA ALA A 255 -40.75 -42.32 -8.34
C ALA A 255 -40.73 -41.39 -7.12
N SER A 256 -39.64 -41.30 -6.36
CA SER A 256 -39.55 -40.47 -5.14
C SER A 256 -39.73 -38.95 -5.36
N SER A 257 -40.18 -38.50 -6.54
CA SER A 257 -40.42 -37.11 -6.93
C SER A 257 -41.75 -36.51 -6.42
N THR A 258 -42.52 -37.22 -5.59
CA THR A 258 -43.87 -36.79 -5.17
C THR A 258 -44.04 -36.49 -3.67
N ALA A 259 -42.98 -36.02 -2.99
CA ALA A 259 -43.08 -35.47 -1.62
C ALA A 259 -42.57 -34.04 -1.55
#